data_AF-A0A957N1R4-F1
#
_entry.id   AF-A0A957N1R4-F1
#
_cell.length_a   1.000
_cell.length_b   1.000
_cell.length_c   1.000
_cell.angle_alpha   90.00
_cell.angle_beta   90.00
_cell.angle_gamma   90.00
#
_symmetry.space_group_name_H-M   'P 1'
#
loop_
_entity.id
_entity.type
_entity.pdbx_description
1 polymer ?
#
loop_
_entity_poly.entity_id
_entity_poly.type
_entity_poly.pdbx_seq_one_letter_code
_entity_poly.pdbx_strand_id
1 'polypeptide(L)'
;GDAQWQSLVARAPDIYFGIIAAQSLQGLAQQDGAMLANVPRVAGAAGRIEGDDGSQAFAESWLATRLDAPSQPLSALPEAVATDADLRAGRLLLELDERRAGLLALERVYNRNKDNVNALYPLSLEFERIGAYRLSLLSAARLLVLTQIDLVEDGPIFLQRLAYPQRFAPLIEREAAAAGLDPMVFYSLVRQESLFEEGARSVAAAQGLAQIIPDTGNWVAERIGYPDYRNDLLYLPAVNLKFGAYYLDWARDYLDGNLLSALVGYNAGPGNADRWRERPGSDDPLYVETLEYREPRIYVQAILSNLYHYVRLYGKE
;
A
#
# COMPACT_ATOMS: atom_id res chain seq x y z
N GLY A 1 -3.39 -30.72 -4.75
CA GLY A 1 -4.52 -30.99 -5.67
C GLY A 1 -5.55 -29.89 -5.58
N ASP A 2 -6.49 -29.81 -6.52
CA ASP A 2 -7.43 -28.68 -6.65
C ASP A 2 -8.21 -28.34 -5.37
N ALA A 3 -8.58 -29.34 -4.57
CA ALA A 3 -9.24 -29.13 -3.28
C ALA A 3 -8.39 -28.32 -2.28
N GLN A 4 -7.06 -28.50 -2.28
CA GLN A 4 -6.15 -27.73 -1.42
C GLN A 4 -6.03 -26.28 -1.91
N TRP A 5 -5.97 -26.09 -3.23
CA TRP A 5 -5.95 -24.76 -3.84
C TRP A 5 -7.25 -24.00 -3.59
N GLN A 6 -8.41 -24.65 -3.78
CA GLN A 6 -9.72 -24.06 -3.47
C GLN A 6 -9.82 -23.66 -2.00
N SER A 7 -9.34 -24.53 -1.11
CA SER A 7 -9.33 -24.26 0.33
C SER A 7 -8.40 -23.09 0.70
N LEU A 8 -7.29 -22.90 -0.03
CA LEU A 8 -6.39 -21.76 0.16
C LEU A 8 -7.05 -20.47 -0.33
N VAL A 9 -7.61 -20.46 -1.53
CA VAL A 9 -8.33 -19.29 -2.09
C VAL A 9 -9.46 -18.85 -1.17
N ALA A 10 -10.20 -19.79 -0.58
CA ALA A 10 -11.29 -19.45 0.34
C ALA A 10 -10.80 -18.78 1.64
N ARG A 11 -9.61 -19.15 2.14
CA ARG A 11 -9.10 -18.74 3.46
C ARG A 11 -8.10 -17.59 3.43
N ALA A 12 -7.41 -17.39 2.31
CA ALA A 12 -6.41 -16.35 2.15
C ALA A 12 -6.27 -15.99 0.65
N PRO A 13 -7.30 -15.41 0.02
CA PRO A 13 -7.28 -15.06 -1.40
C PRO A 13 -6.30 -13.93 -1.73
N ASP A 14 -5.93 -13.13 -0.73
CA ASP A 14 -5.18 -11.88 -0.81
C ASP A 14 -3.66 -12.07 -0.62
N ILE A 15 -3.22 -13.23 -0.16
CA ILE A 15 -1.78 -13.54 -0.06
C ILE A 15 -1.24 -14.07 -1.38
N TYR A 16 0.07 -13.94 -1.59
CA TYR A 16 0.77 -14.38 -2.82
C TYR A 16 0.33 -15.76 -3.34
N PHE A 17 0.39 -16.79 -2.49
CA PHE A 17 0.01 -18.15 -2.89
C PHE A 17 -1.50 -18.30 -3.15
N GLY A 18 -2.35 -17.52 -2.49
CA GLY A 18 -3.79 -17.50 -2.74
C GLY A 18 -4.15 -16.88 -4.09
N ILE A 19 -3.44 -15.82 -4.48
CA ILE A 19 -3.60 -15.19 -5.79
C ILE A 19 -3.17 -16.15 -6.90
N ILE A 20 -1.99 -16.79 -6.75
CA ILE A 20 -1.52 -17.82 -7.69
C ILE A 20 -2.49 -19.00 -7.76
N ALA A 21 -2.99 -19.46 -6.62
CA ALA A 21 -3.99 -20.52 -6.55
C ALA A 21 -5.24 -20.19 -7.38
N ALA A 22 -5.77 -18.98 -7.18
CA ALA A 22 -6.97 -18.52 -7.86
C ALA A 22 -6.75 -18.44 -9.38
N GLN A 23 -5.60 -17.91 -9.80
CA GLN A 23 -5.24 -17.84 -11.21
C GLN A 23 -5.10 -19.25 -11.83
N SER A 24 -4.46 -20.18 -11.14
CA SER A 24 -4.29 -21.57 -11.58
C SER A 24 -5.63 -22.30 -11.71
N LEU A 25 -6.53 -22.15 -10.72
CA LEU A 25 -7.87 -22.75 -10.76
C LEU A 25 -8.73 -22.22 -11.90
N GLN A 26 -8.49 -20.98 -12.33
CA GLN A 26 -9.16 -20.36 -13.49
C GLN A 26 -8.43 -20.62 -14.83
N GLY A 27 -7.32 -21.35 -14.83
CA GLY A 27 -6.53 -21.62 -16.04
C GLY A 27 -5.86 -20.37 -16.64
N LEU A 28 -5.56 -19.37 -15.80
CA LEU A 28 -4.91 -18.12 -16.23
C LEU A 28 -3.40 -18.32 -16.37
N ALA A 29 -2.83 -17.76 -17.44
CA ALA A 29 -1.39 -17.81 -17.67
C ALA A 29 -0.62 -17.06 -16.57
N GLN A 30 0.48 -17.64 -16.10
CA GLN A 30 1.38 -17.04 -15.11
C GLN A 30 2.79 -16.92 -15.70
N GLN A 31 2.82 -16.47 -16.96
CA GLN A 31 4.02 -16.35 -17.76
C GLN A 31 4.19 -14.92 -18.23
N ASP A 32 5.44 -14.49 -18.39
CA ASP A 32 5.81 -13.22 -19.02
C ASP A 32 5.12 -11.99 -18.40
N GLY A 33 4.98 -11.99 -17.07
CA GLY A 33 4.38 -10.88 -16.30
C GLY A 33 2.85 -10.95 -16.21
N ALA A 34 2.20 -11.94 -16.84
CA ALA A 34 0.74 -12.12 -16.80
C ALA A 34 0.20 -12.30 -15.37
N MET A 35 1.04 -12.75 -14.42
CA MET A 35 0.63 -12.90 -13.02
C MET A 35 0.07 -11.59 -12.41
N LEU A 36 0.65 -10.42 -12.75
CA LEU A 36 0.14 -9.13 -12.27
C LEU A 36 -1.13 -8.72 -13.03
N ALA A 37 -1.13 -8.87 -14.35
CA ALA A 37 -2.24 -8.49 -15.22
C ALA A 37 -3.53 -9.30 -14.94
N ASN A 38 -3.40 -10.51 -14.38
CA ASN A 38 -4.52 -11.36 -14.04
C ASN A 38 -5.16 -11.05 -12.68
N VAL A 39 -4.58 -10.18 -11.84
CA VAL A 39 -5.15 -9.86 -10.52
C VAL A 39 -6.61 -9.37 -10.59
N PRO A 40 -7.02 -8.49 -11.54
CA PRO A 40 -8.42 -8.11 -11.71
C PRO A 40 -9.39 -9.25 -11.99
N ARG A 41 -8.90 -10.39 -12.51
CA ARG A 41 -9.75 -11.55 -12.80
C ARG A 41 -9.98 -12.44 -11.58
N VAL A 42 -9.17 -12.28 -10.55
CA VAL A 42 -9.20 -13.11 -9.33
C VAL A 42 -9.45 -12.31 -8.05
N ALA A 43 -9.38 -10.99 -8.11
CA ALA A 43 -9.81 -10.11 -7.05
C ALA A 43 -11.30 -10.32 -6.74
N GLY A 44 -11.65 -10.39 -5.45
CA GLY A 44 -13.03 -10.57 -5.00
C GLY A 44 -13.89 -9.31 -5.12
N ALA A 45 -15.00 -9.26 -4.39
CA ALA A 45 -15.84 -8.07 -4.27
C ALA A 45 -15.27 -7.05 -3.25
N ALA A 46 -15.61 -5.76 -3.41
CA ALA A 46 -15.18 -4.68 -2.51
C ALA A 46 -15.54 -4.93 -1.03
N GLY A 47 -16.68 -5.57 -0.75
CA GLY A 47 -17.08 -6.02 0.58
C GLY A 47 -17.96 -7.25 0.49
N ARG A 48 -18.02 -8.03 1.58
CA ARG A 48 -18.86 -9.23 1.69
C ARG A 48 -20.04 -9.07 2.65
N ILE A 49 -20.18 -7.90 3.27
CA ILE A 49 -21.27 -7.62 4.20
C ILE A 49 -22.49 -7.13 3.41
N GLU A 50 -23.61 -7.82 3.56
CA GLU A 50 -24.88 -7.42 2.95
C GLU A 50 -25.32 -6.04 3.48
N GLY A 51 -25.70 -5.15 2.56
CA GLY A 51 -26.16 -3.80 2.90
C GLY A 51 -25.07 -2.77 3.19
N ASP A 52 -23.79 -3.12 3.06
CA ASP A 52 -22.69 -2.17 3.18
C ASP A 52 -22.66 -1.21 1.98
N ASP A 53 -23.02 0.05 2.21
CA ASP A 53 -23.01 1.13 1.23
C ASP A 53 -21.65 1.84 1.13
N GLY A 54 -20.66 1.39 1.91
CA GLY A 54 -19.34 2.00 2.03
C GLY A 54 -19.31 3.34 2.75
N SER A 55 -20.40 3.71 3.44
CA SER A 55 -20.47 4.92 4.24
C SER A 55 -19.77 4.77 5.59
N GLN A 56 -19.37 5.92 6.15
CA GLN A 56 -18.89 5.98 7.53
C GLN A 56 -19.96 5.50 8.52
N ALA A 57 -21.23 5.86 8.30
CA ALA A 57 -22.34 5.52 9.17
C ALA A 57 -22.57 3.99 9.26
N PHE A 58 -22.44 3.28 8.13
CA PHE A 58 -22.49 1.83 8.11
C PHE A 58 -21.35 1.22 8.93
N ALA A 59 -20.12 1.70 8.71
CA ALA A 59 -18.95 1.21 9.45
C ALA A 59 -19.05 1.46 10.97
N GLU A 60 -19.52 2.64 11.38
CA GLU A 60 -19.77 2.94 12.80
C GLU A 60 -20.86 2.03 13.39
N SER A 61 -21.95 1.77 12.64
CA SER A 61 -23.00 0.85 13.08
C SER A 61 -22.47 -0.58 13.25
N TRP A 62 -21.64 -1.03 12.31
CA TRP A 62 -20.98 -2.34 12.39
C TRP A 62 -20.00 -2.43 13.56
N LEU A 63 -19.18 -1.39 13.79
CA LEU A 63 -18.24 -1.33 14.91
C LEU A 63 -18.97 -1.33 16.26
N ALA A 64 -20.10 -0.63 16.37
CA ALA A 64 -20.90 -0.59 17.60
C ALA A 64 -21.39 -1.98 18.05
N THR A 65 -21.53 -2.95 17.12
CA THR A 65 -21.87 -4.35 17.46
C THR A 65 -20.70 -5.17 18.03
N ARG A 66 -19.48 -4.66 17.91
CA ARG A 66 -18.21 -5.35 18.26
C ARG A 66 -17.45 -4.68 19.39
N LEU A 67 -17.73 -3.41 19.64
CA LEU A 67 -17.11 -2.62 20.69
C LEU A 67 -18.05 -2.59 21.90
N ASP A 68 -17.51 -2.79 23.09
CA ASP A 68 -18.30 -2.76 24.32
C ASP A 68 -18.78 -1.34 24.63
N ALA A 69 -20.11 -1.13 24.52
CA ALA A 69 -20.87 0.00 25.05
C ALA A 69 -20.15 1.37 25.03
N PRO A 70 -19.94 1.98 23.84
CA PRO A 70 -19.26 3.27 23.76
C PRO A 70 -20.08 4.37 24.44
N SER A 71 -19.46 5.11 25.37
CA SER A 71 -20.07 6.23 26.11
C SER A 71 -20.08 7.55 25.33
N GLN A 72 -19.44 7.58 24.15
CA GLN A 72 -19.30 8.72 23.25
C GLN A 72 -19.45 8.22 21.80
N PRO A 73 -19.67 9.12 20.82
CA PRO A 73 -19.62 8.74 19.41
C PRO A 73 -18.31 8.01 19.08
N LEU A 74 -18.37 6.96 18.25
CA LEU A 74 -17.19 6.14 17.93
C LEU A 74 -16.07 6.96 17.26
N SER A 75 -16.43 8.00 16.50
CA SER A 75 -15.50 8.94 15.89
C SER A 75 -14.87 9.93 16.87
N ALA A 76 -15.35 10.02 18.11
CA ALA A 76 -14.73 10.81 19.16
C ALA A 76 -13.55 10.06 19.80
N LEU A 77 -12.43 10.76 19.96
CA LEU A 77 -11.27 10.20 20.67
C LEU A 77 -11.65 9.94 22.14
N PRO A 78 -11.28 8.76 22.70
CA PRO A 78 -11.40 8.52 24.14
C PRO A 78 -10.69 9.63 24.94
N GLU A 79 -11.23 10.02 26.09
CA GLU A 79 -10.71 11.17 26.88
C GLU A 79 -9.20 11.06 27.17
N ALA A 80 -8.72 9.87 27.52
CA ALA A 80 -7.31 9.61 27.76
C ALA A 80 -6.42 9.86 26.52
N VAL A 81 -6.95 9.64 25.31
CA VAL A 81 -6.25 9.89 24.05
C VAL A 81 -6.40 11.36 23.64
N ALA A 82 -7.60 11.94 23.79
CA ALA A 82 -7.86 13.34 23.47
C ALA A 82 -6.99 14.30 24.30
N THR A 83 -6.67 13.91 25.53
CA THR A 83 -5.82 14.65 26.47
C THR A 83 -4.36 14.20 26.45
N ASP A 84 -3.96 13.34 25.51
CA ASP A 84 -2.57 12.91 25.36
C ASP A 84 -1.66 14.09 24.96
N ALA A 85 -0.55 14.28 25.70
CA ALA A 85 0.38 15.37 25.47
C ALA A 85 1.11 15.27 24.13
N ASP A 86 1.46 14.06 23.68
CA ASP A 86 2.09 13.85 22.38
C ASP A 86 1.09 14.08 21.23
N LEU A 87 -0.20 13.82 21.44
CA LEU A 87 -1.21 14.14 20.42
C LEU A 87 -1.34 15.66 20.22
N ARG A 88 -1.41 16.43 21.32
CA ARG A 88 -1.41 17.90 21.25
C ARG A 88 -0.13 18.44 20.62
N ALA A 89 1.03 17.94 21.07
CA ALA A 89 2.32 18.36 20.53
C ALA A 89 2.43 18.00 19.04
N GLY A 90 2.01 16.79 18.65
CA GLY A 90 2.01 16.33 17.27
C GLY A 90 1.19 17.23 16.36
N ARG A 91 -0.05 17.55 16.74
CA ARG A 91 -0.91 18.50 16.00
C ARG A 91 -0.25 19.86 15.81
N LEU A 92 0.24 20.47 16.90
CA LEU A 92 0.87 21.78 16.86
C LEU A 92 2.13 21.78 15.98
N LEU A 93 2.96 20.75 16.09
CA LEU A 93 4.18 20.63 15.28
C LEU A 93 3.85 20.49 13.79
N LEU A 94 2.79 19.76 13.41
CA LEU A 94 2.34 19.69 12.03
C LEU A 94 1.82 21.05 11.53
N GLU A 95 1.09 21.81 12.36
CA GLU A 95 0.64 23.17 12.03
C GLU A 95 1.81 24.16 11.85
N LEU A 96 2.93 23.93 12.54
CA LEU A 96 4.17 24.71 12.42
C LEU A 96 5.11 24.23 11.31
N ASP A 97 4.68 23.28 10.47
CA ASP A 97 5.48 22.63 9.42
C ASP A 97 6.71 21.85 9.95
N GLU A 98 6.75 21.57 11.25
CA GLU A 98 7.76 20.73 11.92
C GLU A 98 7.40 19.24 11.79
N ARG A 99 7.21 18.80 10.54
CA ARG A 99 6.56 17.54 10.20
C ARG A 99 7.23 16.31 10.81
N ARG A 100 8.57 16.27 10.81
CA ARG A 100 9.34 15.15 11.39
C ARG A 100 9.08 15.03 12.89
N ALA A 101 9.19 16.13 13.65
CA ALA A 101 8.98 16.11 15.08
C ALA A 101 7.51 15.80 15.42
N GLY A 102 6.58 16.35 14.64
CA GLY A 102 5.14 16.09 14.77
C GLY A 102 4.80 14.61 14.61
N LEU A 103 5.27 13.97 13.53
CA LEU A 103 5.02 12.55 13.27
C LEU A 103 5.66 11.64 14.32
N LEU A 104 6.85 11.97 14.83
CA LEU A 104 7.48 11.22 15.93
C LEU A 104 6.66 11.28 17.21
N ALA A 105 5.99 12.41 17.49
CA ALA A 105 5.07 12.51 18.63
C ALA A 105 3.81 11.67 18.40
N LEU A 106 3.18 11.79 17.23
CA LEU A 106 1.98 11.02 16.87
C LEU A 106 2.24 9.51 16.82
N GLU A 107 3.44 9.09 16.42
CA GLU A 107 3.83 7.67 16.46
C GLU A 107 3.89 7.13 17.89
N ARG A 108 4.28 7.93 18.89
CA ARG A 108 4.19 7.52 20.30
C ARG A 108 2.74 7.34 20.74
N VAL A 109 1.83 8.21 20.28
CA VAL A 109 0.38 8.08 20.54
C VAL A 109 -0.16 6.78 19.94
N TYR A 110 0.15 6.51 18.67
CA TYR A 110 -0.23 5.26 18.01
C TYR A 110 0.32 4.04 18.76
N ASN A 111 1.62 4.03 19.09
CA ASN A 111 2.26 2.90 19.76
C ASN A 111 1.66 2.59 21.14
N ARG A 112 1.21 3.60 21.90
CA ARG A 112 0.49 3.40 23.17
C ARG A 112 -0.91 2.82 22.98
N ASN A 113 -1.54 3.05 21.84
CA ASN A 113 -2.94 2.71 21.57
C ASN A 113 -3.14 1.62 20.51
N LYS A 114 -2.08 1.04 19.96
CA LYS A 114 -2.13 0.04 18.87
C LYS A 114 -2.89 -1.26 19.22
N ASP A 115 -3.12 -1.49 20.50
CA ASP A 115 -3.87 -2.64 21.03
C ASP A 115 -5.19 -2.21 21.69
N ASN A 116 -5.53 -0.91 21.62
CA ASN A 116 -6.76 -0.35 22.16
C ASN A 116 -7.80 -0.20 21.03
N VAL A 117 -8.68 -1.21 20.91
CA VAL A 117 -9.71 -1.26 19.86
C VAL A 117 -10.62 -0.01 19.85
N ASN A 118 -10.90 0.58 21.02
CA ASN A 118 -11.73 1.79 21.16
C ASN A 118 -11.02 3.07 20.73
N ALA A 119 -9.69 3.07 20.64
CA ALA A 119 -8.90 4.22 20.21
C ALA A 119 -8.56 4.19 18.72
N LEU A 120 -8.43 3.01 18.12
CA LEU A 120 -7.91 2.85 16.76
C LEU A 120 -8.78 3.51 15.69
N TYR A 121 -10.11 3.36 15.78
CA TYR A 121 -11.02 3.99 14.82
C TYR A 121 -10.96 5.52 14.85
N PRO A 122 -11.18 6.20 15.98
CA PRO A 122 -11.11 7.66 16.03
C PRO A 122 -9.68 8.19 15.81
N LEU A 123 -8.64 7.45 16.20
CA LEU A 123 -7.25 7.80 15.85
C LEU A 123 -7.01 7.74 14.33
N SER A 124 -7.56 6.74 13.65
CA SER A 124 -7.44 6.64 12.19
C SER A 124 -8.04 7.87 11.50
N LEU A 125 -9.24 8.29 11.92
CA LEU A 125 -9.90 9.51 11.41
C LEU A 125 -9.13 10.78 11.76
N GLU A 126 -8.59 10.87 12.97
CA GLU A 126 -7.84 12.05 13.38
C GLU A 126 -6.50 12.18 12.65
N PHE A 127 -5.74 11.09 12.55
CA PHE A 127 -4.48 11.06 11.81
C PHE A 127 -4.70 11.38 10.33
N GLU A 128 -5.82 10.91 9.78
CA GLU A 128 -6.22 11.26 8.42
C GLU A 128 -6.43 12.77 8.27
N ARG A 129 -7.24 13.35 9.17
CA ARG A 129 -7.57 14.79 9.17
C ARG A 129 -6.33 15.69 9.25
N ILE A 130 -5.31 15.28 9.99
CA ILE A 130 -4.09 16.08 10.21
C ILE A 130 -2.93 15.74 9.24
N GLY A 131 -3.16 14.86 8.25
CA GLY A 131 -2.13 14.53 7.26
C GLY A 131 -1.05 13.54 7.74
N ALA A 132 -1.31 12.82 8.83
CA ALA A 132 -0.48 11.71 9.30
C ALA A 132 -0.92 10.38 8.66
N TYR A 133 -0.91 10.32 7.32
CA TYR A 133 -1.55 9.27 6.52
C TYR A 133 -1.08 7.85 6.87
N ARG A 134 0.22 7.65 7.08
CA ARG A 134 0.75 6.35 7.52
C ARG A 134 0.12 5.88 8.82
N LEU A 135 -0.01 6.76 9.81
CA LEU A 135 -0.58 6.42 11.11
C LEU A 135 -2.09 6.17 11.02
N SER A 136 -2.78 6.87 10.13
CA SER A 136 -4.20 6.60 9.83
C SER A 136 -4.40 5.19 9.29
N LEU A 137 -3.64 4.86 8.25
CA LEU A 137 -3.63 3.55 7.59
C LEU A 137 -3.31 2.44 8.58
N LEU A 138 -2.24 2.59 9.36
CA LEU A 138 -1.83 1.60 10.36
C LEU A 138 -2.89 1.39 11.43
N SER A 139 -3.55 2.47 11.88
CA SER A 139 -4.65 2.38 12.84
C SER A 139 -5.84 1.60 12.29
N ALA A 140 -6.24 1.85 11.04
CA ALA A 140 -7.34 1.14 10.38
C ALA A 140 -7.02 -0.34 10.12
N ALA A 141 -5.83 -0.63 9.59
CA ALA A 141 -5.38 -2.00 9.37
C ALA A 141 -5.31 -2.79 10.69
N ARG A 142 -4.80 -2.17 11.76
CA ARG A 142 -4.75 -2.79 13.08
C ARG A 142 -6.14 -3.01 13.67
N LEU A 143 -7.08 -2.08 13.48
CA LEU A 143 -8.47 -2.23 13.91
C LEU A 143 -9.12 -3.45 13.26
N LEU A 144 -9.00 -3.61 11.93
CA LEU A 144 -9.54 -4.76 11.22
C LEU A 144 -9.03 -6.08 11.82
N VAL A 145 -7.71 -6.18 12.09
CA VAL A 145 -7.13 -7.36 12.76
C VAL A 145 -7.74 -7.61 14.14
N LEU A 146 -7.94 -6.57 14.96
CA LEU A 146 -8.48 -6.73 16.32
C LEU A 146 -9.98 -7.03 16.36
N THR A 147 -10.72 -6.78 15.26
CA THR A 147 -12.14 -7.13 15.14
C THR A 147 -12.42 -8.60 14.82
N GLN A 148 -11.37 -9.44 14.74
CA GLN A 148 -11.46 -10.89 14.54
C GLN A 148 -12.26 -11.31 13.29
N ILE A 149 -12.19 -10.50 12.24
CA ILE A 149 -12.67 -10.87 10.91
C ILE A 149 -11.65 -11.79 10.23
N ASP A 150 -12.13 -12.71 9.38
CA ASP A 150 -11.26 -13.67 8.70
C ASP A 150 -10.46 -13.00 7.57
N LEU A 151 -11.14 -12.21 6.73
CA LEU A 151 -10.54 -11.49 5.61
C LEU A 151 -10.80 -9.98 5.72
N VAL A 152 -9.96 -9.18 5.05
CA VAL A 152 -10.13 -7.73 4.98
C VAL A 152 -11.51 -7.36 4.41
N GLU A 153 -11.99 -8.06 3.39
CA GLU A 153 -13.33 -7.85 2.79
C GLU A 153 -14.52 -8.25 3.66
N ASP A 154 -14.30 -8.92 4.78
CA ASP A 154 -15.34 -9.21 5.78
C ASP A 154 -15.54 -8.03 6.76
N GLY A 155 -14.71 -6.98 6.63
CA GLY A 155 -14.89 -5.70 7.32
C GLY A 155 -15.62 -4.66 6.44
N PRO A 156 -16.20 -3.60 7.04
CA PRO A 156 -16.87 -2.54 6.29
C PRO A 156 -15.97 -1.87 5.24
N ILE A 157 -16.50 -1.62 4.04
CA ILE A 157 -15.78 -0.99 2.92
C ILE A 157 -15.12 0.32 3.34
N PHE A 158 -15.79 1.13 4.18
CA PHE A 158 -15.21 2.38 4.69
C PHE A 158 -13.91 2.14 5.50
N LEU A 159 -13.87 1.13 6.39
CA LEU A 159 -12.66 0.79 7.14
C LEU A 159 -11.58 0.20 6.24
N GLN A 160 -11.97 -0.59 5.24
CA GLN A 160 -11.05 -1.10 4.24
C GLN A 160 -10.40 0.04 3.43
N ARG A 161 -11.17 1.07 3.06
CA ARG A 161 -10.66 2.26 2.35
C ARG A 161 -9.71 3.10 3.22
N LEU A 162 -9.92 3.15 4.54
CA LEU A 162 -8.93 3.74 5.46
C LEU A 162 -7.64 2.90 5.52
N ALA A 163 -7.78 1.57 5.51
CA ALA A 163 -6.64 0.65 5.52
C ALA A 163 -5.89 0.58 4.17
N TYR A 164 -6.55 0.89 3.04
CA TYR A 164 -6.03 0.90 1.67
C TYR A 164 -6.45 2.18 0.94
N PRO A 165 -5.92 3.37 1.31
CA PRO A 165 -6.42 4.63 0.78
C PRO A 165 -5.85 4.95 -0.60
N GLN A 166 -6.58 5.74 -1.39
CA GLN A 166 -6.12 6.37 -2.64
C GLN A 166 -5.55 7.78 -2.37
N ARG A 167 -4.52 7.88 -1.52
CA ARG A 167 -3.87 9.17 -1.25
C ARG A 167 -3.12 9.67 -2.47
N PHE A 168 -3.08 10.99 -2.66
CA PHE A 168 -2.48 11.64 -3.83
C PHE A 168 -3.08 11.21 -5.17
N ALA A 169 -4.36 10.81 -5.19
CA ALA A 169 -4.99 10.24 -6.38
C ALA A 169 -4.77 11.04 -7.68
N PRO A 170 -4.95 12.37 -7.71
CA PRO A 170 -4.71 13.13 -8.94
C PRO A 170 -3.26 13.05 -9.44
N LEU A 171 -2.28 12.89 -8.54
CA LEU A 171 -0.88 12.74 -8.90
C LEU A 171 -0.58 11.30 -9.33
N ILE A 172 -0.98 10.31 -8.54
CA ILE A 172 -0.72 8.89 -8.84
C ILE A 172 -1.36 8.50 -10.17
N GLU A 173 -2.62 8.86 -10.39
CA GLU A 173 -3.32 8.52 -11.64
C GLU A 173 -2.69 9.21 -12.85
N ARG A 174 -2.30 10.49 -12.72
CA ARG A 174 -1.64 11.24 -13.80
C ARG A 174 -0.29 10.63 -14.15
N GLU A 175 0.56 10.38 -13.16
CA GLU A 175 1.92 9.87 -13.41
C GLU A 175 1.90 8.40 -13.85
N ALA A 176 1.00 7.57 -13.30
CA ALA A 176 0.80 6.20 -13.78
C ALA A 176 0.33 6.19 -15.25
N ALA A 177 -0.65 7.02 -15.62
CA ALA A 177 -1.11 7.11 -17.00
C ALA A 177 -0.01 7.61 -17.95
N ALA A 178 0.79 8.60 -17.54
CA ALA A 178 1.93 9.10 -18.32
C ALA A 178 3.01 8.02 -18.56
N ALA A 179 3.18 7.10 -17.60
CA ALA A 179 4.07 5.96 -17.68
C ALA A 179 3.44 4.69 -18.31
N GLY A 180 2.18 4.76 -18.78
CA GLY A 180 1.46 3.59 -19.28
C GLY A 180 1.33 2.46 -18.25
N LEU A 181 1.21 2.81 -16.97
CA LEU A 181 1.04 1.88 -15.85
C LEU A 181 -0.44 1.87 -15.42
N ASP A 182 -0.90 0.72 -14.94
CA ASP A 182 -2.16 0.66 -14.18
C ASP A 182 -2.00 1.46 -12.86
N PRO A 183 -2.84 2.48 -12.59
CA PRO A 183 -2.80 3.21 -11.33
C PRO A 183 -2.86 2.31 -10.09
N MET A 184 -3.57 1.17 -10.13
CA MET A 184 -3.66 0.24 -8.99
C MET A 184 -2.31 -0.39 -8.67
N VAL A 185 -1.49 -0.70 -9.69
CA VAL A 185 -0.11 -1.16 -9.48
C VAL A 185 0.71 -0.05 -8.83
N PHE A 186 0.55 1.20 -9.28
CA PHE A 186 1.34 2.29 -8.73
C PHE A 186 0.93 2.65 -7.28
N TYR A 187 -0.36 2.62 -6.94
CA TYR A 187 -0.81 2.69 -5.54
C TYR A 187 -0.19 1.57 -4.69
N SER A 188 -0.12 0.35 -5.23
CA SER A 188 0.43 -0.81 -4.52
C SER A 188 1.93 -0.66 -4.24
N LEU A 189 2.69 -0.11 -5.20
CA LEU A 189 4.09 0.25 -5.01
C LEU A 189 4.24 1.36 -3.97
N VAL A 190 3.57 2.49 -4.12
CA VAL A 190 3.70 3.65 -3.20
C VAL A 190 3.33 3.26 -1.77
N ARG A 191 2.28 2.43 -1.62
CA ARG A 191 1.92 1.84 -0.33
C ARG A 191 3.06 1.02 0.26
N GLN A 192 3.65 0.13 -0.55
CA GLN A 192 4.75 -0.73 -0.09
C GLN A 192 5.99 0.07 0.29
N GLU A 193 6.27 1.15 -0.43
CA GLU A 193 7.47 1.97 -0.24
C GLU A 193 7.38 2.88 0.99
N SER A 194 6.25 3.57 1.19
CA SER A 194 6.15 4.63 2.19
C SER A 194 4.92 4.58 3.06
N LEU A 195 3.94 3.73 2.76
CA LEU A 195 2.58 3.81 3.33
C LEU A 195 2.00 5.23 3.18
N PHE A 196 2.29 5.89 2.06
CA PHE A 196 1.90 7.27 1.74
C PHE A 196 2.50 8.35 2.65
N GLU A 197 3.66 8.08 3.24
CA GLU A 197 4.41 9.03 4.07
C GLU A 197 5.37 9.87 3.20
N GLU A 198 4.97 11.11 2.89
CA GLU A 198 5.75 12.02 2.02
C GLU A 198 7.16 12.31 2.55
N GLY A 199 7.33 12.31 3.88
CA GLY A 199 8.60 12.54 4.55
C GLY A 199 9.45 11.28 4.79
N ALA A 200 9.05 10.13 4.24
CA ALA A 200 9.72 8.85 4.49
C ALA A 200 11.19 8.89 4.06
N ARG A 201 12.06 8.34 4.91
CA ARG A 201 13.48 8.15 4.60
C ARG A 201 13.96 6.79 5.09
N SER A 202 14.48 5.95 4.19
CA SER A 202 15.05 4.66 4.56
C SER A 202 16.49 4.76 5.07
N VAL A 203 17.01 3.66 5.61
CA VAL A 203 18.42 3.52 6.00
C VAL A 203 19.35 3.67 4.79
N ALA A 204 18.92 3.18 3.62
CA ALA A 204 19.62 3.35 2.34
C ALA A 204 19.45 4.76 1.73
N ALA A 205 18.93 5.71 2.51
CA ALA A 205 18.66 7.08 2.11
C ALA A 205 17.61 7.24 1.00
N ALA A 206 16.78 6.23 0.74
CA ALA A 206 15.62 6.35 -0.14
C ALA A 206 14.61 7.38 0.41
N GLN A 207 13.98 8.19 -0.45
CA GLN A 207 13.24 9.39 -0.04
C GLN A 207 11.84 9.42 -0.63
N GLY A 208 10.88 9.88 0.18
CA GLY A 208 9.52 10.21 -0.25
C GLY A 208 8.62 9.01 -0.55
N LEU A 209 7.53 9.28 -1.25
CA LEU A 209 6.39 8.37 -1.46
C LEU A 209 6.75 7.05 -2.15
N ALA A 210 7.61 7.12 -3.18
CA ALA A 210 8.07 6.00 -3.99
C ALA A 210 9.53 5.61 -3.67
N GLN A 211 10.06 6.09 -2.53
CA GLN A 211 11.39 5.75 -1.99
C GLN A 211 12.51 5.79 -3.04
N ILE A 212 12.69 6.94 -3.68
CA ILE A 212 13.76 7.15 -4.65
C ILE A 212 15.07 7.42 -3.92
N ILE A 213 16.13 6.68 -4.23
CA ILE A 213 17.48 6.98 -3.72
C ILE A 213 18.09 8.17 -4.50
N PRO A 214 18.98 8.96 -3.87
CA PRO A 214 19.53 10.17 -4.48
C PRO A 214 20.16 9.97 -5.87
N ASP A 215 20.93 8.90 -6.07
CA ASP A 215 21.60 8.63 -7.35
C ASP A 215 20.59 8.33 -8.46
N THR A 216 19.55 7.55 -8.17
CA THR A 216 18.43 7.33 -9.10
C THR A 216 17.68 8.63 -9.37
N GLY A 217 17.49 9.48 -8.36
CA GLY A 217 16.89 10.79 -8.51
C GLY A 217 17.64 11.68 -9.50
N ASN A 218 18.96 11.81 -9.34
CA ASN A 218 19.82 12.54 -10.27
C ASN A 218 19.72 11.96 -11.69
N TRP A 219 19.82 10.63 -11.82
CA TRP A 219 19.73 9.96 -13.11
C TRP A 219 18.39 10.20 -13.80
N VAL A 220 17.26 10.09 -13.09
CA VAL A 220 15.92 10.39 -13.65
C VAL A 220 15.83 11.85 -14.07
N ALA A 221 16.31 12.78 -13.22
CA ALA A 221 16.28 14.21 -13.53
C ALA A 221 17.03 14.53 -14.82
N GLU A 222 18.22 13.94 -15.04
CA GLU A 222 18.97 14.08 -16.28
C GLU A 222 18.21 13.51 -17.48
N ARG A 223 17.61 12.32 -17.33
CA ARG A 223 16.89 11.64 -18.42
C ARG A 223 15.67 12.39 -18.90
N ILE A 224 14.93 13.03 -18.00
CA ILE A 224 13.72 13.78 -18.34
C ILE A 224 13.96 15.28 -18.51
N GLY A 225 15.21 15.74 -18.36
CA GLY A 225 15.56 17.16 -18.43
C GLY A 225 14.89 18.01 -17.35
N TYR A 226 14.81 17.49 -16.10
CA TYR A 226 14.16 18.20 -15.00
C TYR A 226 15.01 19.41 -14.57
N PRO A 227 14.48 20.64 -14.61
CA PRO A 227 15.26 21.85 -14.36
C PRO A 227 15.63 21.99 -12.87
N ASP A 228 16.85 22.47 -12.61
CA ASP A 228 17.35 22.84 -11.28
C ASP A 228 17.13 21.76 -10.20
N TYR A 229 17.27 20.49 -10.58
CA TYR A 229 17.02 19.38 -9.67
C TYR A 229 18.00 19.36 -8.49
N ARG A 230 17.45 19.09 -7.32
CA ARG A 230 18.17 18.84 -6.07
C ARG A 230 17.44 17.77 -5.28
N ASN A 231 18.18 16.92 -4.55
CA ASN A 231 17.61 15.74 -3.91
C ASN A 231 16.51 16.03 -2.88
N ASP A 232 16.49 17.20 -2.23
CA ASP A 232 15.40 17.57 -1.33
C ASP A 232 14.04 17.71 -2.03
N LEU A 233 14.01 17.93 -3.35
CA LEU A 233 12.77 17.90 -4.13
C LEU A 233 12.11 16.52 -4.14
N LEU A 234 12.83 15.43 -3.83
CA LEU A 234 12.23 14.10 -3.68
C LEU A 234 11.26 14.01 -2.49
N TYR A 235 11.23 14.98 -1.59
CA TYR A 235 10.18 15.04 -0.55
C TYR A 235 8.89 15.69 -1.04
N LEU A 236 8.87 16.31 -2.23
CA LEU A 236 7.66 16.85 -2.82
C LEU A 236 6.88 15.73 -3.53
N PRO A 237 5.61 15.45 -3.16
CA PRO A 237 4.82 14.37 -3.76
C PRO A 237 4.79 14.38 -5.28
N ALA A 238 4.62 15.56 -5.88
CA ALA A 238 4.52 15.71 -7.33
C ALA A 238 5.82 15.33 -8.06
N VAL A 239 6.98 15.60 -7.47
CA VAL A 239 8.28 15.23 -8.03
C VAL A 239 8.54 13.76 -7.80
N ASN A 240 8.33 13.30 -6.56
CA ASN A 240 8.64 11.93 -6.17
C ASN A 240 7.81 10.89 -6.94
N LEU A 241 6.49 11.11 -7.06
CA LEU A 241 5.61 10.21 -7.81
C LEU A 241 5.93 10.21 -9.31
N LYS A 242 6.26 11.38 -9.88
CA LYS A 242 6.71 11.46 -11.27
C LYS A 242 7.99 10.66 -11.51
N PHE A 243 8.95 10.79 -10.59
CA PHE A 243 10.24 10.09 -10.71
C PHE A 243 10.08 8.59 -10.51
N GLY A 244 9.25 8.16 -9.54
CA GLY A 244 8.95 6.74 -9.32
C GLY A 244 8.21 6.10 -10.48
N ALA A 245 7.18 6.76 -11.03
CA ALA A 245 6.48 6.25 -12.22
C ALA A 245 7.42 6.13 -13.42
N TYR A 246 8.24 7.17 -13.67
CA TYR A 246 9.22 7.16 -14.75
C TYR A 246 10.27 6.05 -14.58
N TYR A 247 10.82 5.89 -13.38
CA TYR A 247 11.83 4.87 -13.13
C TYR A 247 11.28 3.45 -13.27
N LEU A 248 10.05 3.19 -12.81
CA LEU A 248 9.39 1.90 -13.00
C LEU A 248 9.14 1.61 -14.48
N ASP A 249 8.69 2.60 -15.25
CA ASP A 249 8.49 2.48 -16.70
C ASP A 249 9.80 2.18 -17.43
N TRP A 250 10.86 2.94 -17.14
CA TRP A 250 12.18 2.68 -17.69
C TRP A 250 12.68 1.26 -17.33
N ALA A 251 12.49 0.82 -16.09
CA ALA A 251 12.88 -0.52 -15.67
C ALA A 251 12.07 -1.59 -16.41
N ARG A 252 10.78 -1.35 -16.68
CA ARG A 252 9.94 -2.21 -17.51
C ARG A 252 10.47 -2.30 -18.93
N ASP A 253 10.82 -1.19 -19.55
CA ASP A 253 11.39 -1.17 -20.91
C ASP A 253 12.75 -1.86 -20.98
N TYR A 254 13.60 -1.68 -19.96
CA TYR A 254 14.89 -2.38 -19.84
C TYR A 254 14.72 -3.90 -19.73
N LEU A 255 13.59 -4.37 -19.20
CA LEU A 255 13.27 -5.78 -18.94
C LEU A 255 12.22 -6.31 -19.92
N ASP A 256 12.33 -5.92 -21.18
CA ASP A 256 11.52 -6.39 -22.31
C ASP A 256 9.99 -6.25 -22.11
N GLY A 257 9.57 -5.17 -21.43
CA GLY A 257 8.15 -4.91 -21.16
C GLY A 257 7.58 -5.67 -19.96
N ASN A 258 8.39 -6.46 -19.24
CA ASN A 258 7.92 -7.30 -18.15
C ASN A 258 7.78 -6.50 -16.84
N LEU A 259 6.55 -6.13 -16.49
CA LEU A 259 6.27 -5.34 -15.28
C LEU A 259 6.62 -6.07 -13.97
N LEU A 260 6.53 -7.41 -13.94
CA LEU A 260 6.93 -8.18 -12.76
C LEU A 260 8.44 -8.07 -12.52
N SER A 261 9.23 -8.28 -13.58
CA SER A 261 10.67 -8.06 -13.54
C SER A 261 11.01 -6.61 -13.19
N ALA A 262 10.24 -5.64 -13.69
CA ALA A 262 10.41 -4.22 -13.35
C ALA A 262 10.23 -3.95 -11.86
N LEU A 263 9.24 -4.54 -11.19
CA LEU A 263 9.05 -4.41 -9.74
C LEU A 263 10.19 -5.05 -8.95
N VAL A 264 10.70 -6.21 -9.40
CA VAL A 264 11.93 -6.81 -8.84
C VAL A 264 13.10 -5.85 -9.02
N GLY A 265 13.26 -5.28 -10.21
CA GLY A 265 14.33 -4.35 -10.55
C GLY A 265 14.22 -3.01 -9.82
N TYR A 266 13.02 -2.58 -9.47
CA TYR A 266 12.78 -1.37 -8.70
C TYR A 266 13.40 -1.49 -7.30
N ASN A 267 13.22 -2.65 -6.65
CA ASN A 267 13.76 -2.93 -5.32
C ASN A 267 15.22 -3.41 -5.35
N ALA A 268 15.59 -4.25 -6.31
CA ALA A 268 16.87 -4.96 -6.33
C ALA A 268 17.87 -4.45 -7.39
N GLY A 269 17.48 -3.51 -8.24
CA GLY A 269 18.22 -3.09 -9.43
C GLY A 269 17.85 -3.91 -10.68
N PRO A 270 17.62 -3.28 -11.85
CA PRO A 270 17.20 -3.99 -13.07
C PRO A 270 18.18 -5.06 -13.56
N GLY A 271 19.50 -4.85 -13.40
CA GLY A 271 20.48 -5.86 -13.78
C GLY A 271 20.42 -7.14 -12.94
N ASN A 272 20.04 -7.04 -11.66
CA ASN A 272 19.79 -8.22 -10.84
C ASN A 272 18.49 -8.92 -11.27
N ALA A 273 17.44 -8.15 -11.54
CA ALA A 273 16.16 -8.68 -12.00
C ALA A 273 16.30 -9.48 -13.31
N ASP A 274 17.04 -8.94 -14.28
CA ASP A 274 17.35 -9.58 -15.56
C ASP A 274 18.10 -10.91 -15.36
N ARG A 275 19.25 -10.86 -14.65
CA ARG A 275 20.05 -12.05 -14.35
C ARG A 275 19.25 -13.14 -13.64
N TRP A 276 18.41 -12.77 -12.68
CA TRP A 276 17.60 -13.74 -11.94
C TRP A 276 16.47 -14.35 -12.79
N ARG A 277 16.07 -13.71 -13.91
CA ARG A 277 15.04 -14.20 -14.82
C ARG A 277 15.56 -15.31 -15.75
N GLU A 278 16.87 -15.40 -15.97
CA GLU A 278 17.49 -16.36 -16.90
C GLU A 278 17.09 -17.82 -16.64
N ARG A 279 17.11 -18.25 -15.37
CA ARG A 279 16.82 -19.66 -15.01
C ARG A 279 15.32 -19.98 -14.98
N PRO A 280 14.45 -19.15 -14.39
CA PRO A 280 13.01 -19.38 -14.39
C PRO A 280 12.35 -19.19 -15.76
N GLY A 281 12.98 -18.40 -16.64
CA GLY A 281 12.43 -18.10 -17.96
C GLY A 281 11.13 -17.31 -17.85
N SER A 282 10.09 -17.73 -18.56
CA SER A 282 8.80 -17.04 -18.55
C SER A 282 7.97 -17.27 -17.29
N ASP A 283 8.26 -18.30 -16.47
CA ASP A 283 7.44 -18.69 -15.30
C ASP A 283 7.53 -17.65 -14.16
N ASP A 284 6.46 -16.88 -13.96
CA ASP A 284 6.39 -15.78 -13.00
C ASP A 284 6.48 -16.25 -11.54
N PRO A 285 5.69 -17.26 -11.08
CA PRO A 285 5.83 -17.80 -9.72
C PRO A 285 7.21 -18.36 -9.43
N LEU A 286 7.78 -19.14 -10.37
CA LEU A 286 9.11 -19.69 -10.20
C LEU A 286 10.15 -18.58 -10.12
N TYR A 287 9.99 -17.53 -10.93
CA TYR A 287 10.86 -16.35 -10.90
C TYR A 287 10.89 -15.71 -9.52
N VAL A 288 9.72 -15.38 -8.96
CA VAL A 288 9.62 -14.76 -7.62
C VAL A 288 10.18 -15.68 -6.53
N GLU A 289 9.82 -16.97 -6.55
CA GLU A 289 10.24 -17.91 -5.50
C GLU A 289 11.74 -18.23 -5.53
N THR A 290 12.40 -18.08 -6.68
CA THR A 290 13.83 -18.36 -6.86
C THR A 290 14.73 -17.14 -6.82
N LEU A 291 14.18 -15.94 -6.59
CA LEU A 291 14.98 -14.73 -6.36
C LEU A 291 16.04 -14.99 -5.29
N GLU A 292 17.28 -14.60 -5.56
CA GLU A 292 18.42 -14.89 -4.69
C GLU A 292 18.28 -14.21 -3.33
N TYR A 293 17.74 -12.99 -3.32
CA TYR A 293 17.55 -12.20 -2.11
C TYR A 293 16.12 -12.32 -1.58
N ARG A 294 16.03 -12.41 -0.25
CA ARG A 294 14.74 -12.52 0.46
C ARG A 294 13.90 -11.24 0.36
N GLU A 295 14.55 -10.08 0.42
CA GLU A 295 13.87 -8.78 0.46
C GLU A 295 13.05 -8.50 -0.83
N PRO A 296 13.61 -8.61 -2.05
CA PRO A 296 12.84 -8.44 -3.28
C PRO A 296 11.68 -9.44 -3.43
N ARG A 297 11.86 -10.68 -2.93
CA ARG A 297 10.78 -11.67 -2.91
C ARG A 297 9.61 -11.21 -2.06
N ILE A 298 9.87 -10.82 -0.81
CA ILE A 298 8.83 -10.33 0.10
C ILE A 298 8.20 -9.05 -0.47
N TYR A 299 9.00 -8.16 -1.05
CA TYR A 299 8.54 -6.92 -1.66
C TYR A 299 7.51 -7.18 -2.76
N VAL A 300 7.81 -8.04 -3.73
CA VAL A 300 6.87 -8.35 -4.83
C VAL A 300 5.63 -9.09 -4.34
N GLN A 301 5.78 -10.04 -3.40
CA GLN A 301 4.65 -10.73 -2.78
C GLN A 301 3.71 -9.73 -2.08
N ALA A 302 4.27 -8.73 -1.39
CA ALA A 302 3.49 -7.68 -0.73
C ALA A 302 2.83 -6.73 -1.73
N ILE A 303 3.50 -6.35 -2.82
CA ILE A 303 2.87 -5.56 -3.90
C ILE A 303 1.71 -6.33 -4.53
N LEU A 304 1.85 -7.63 -4.78
CA LEU A 304 0.76 -8.44 -5.35
C LEU A 304 -0.45 -8.49 -4.40
N SER A 305 -0.23 -8.61 -3.10
CA SER A 305 -1.28 -8.54 -2.08
C SER A 305 -1.93 -7.16 -2.00
N ASN A 306 -1.12 -6.09 -2.02
CA ASN A 306 -1.64 -4.72 -2.08
C ASN A 306 -2.50 -4.51 -3.35
N LEU A 307 -2.04 -5.03 -4.50
CA LEU A 307 -2.75 -4.93 -5.77
C LEU A 307 -4.10 -5.64 -5.71
N TYR A 308 -4.16 -6.82 -5.09
CA TYR A 308 -5.42 -7.52 -4.85
C TYR A 308 -6.44 -6.62 -4.12
N HIS A 309 -6.03 -5.97 -3.03
CA HIS A 309 -6.92 -5.10 -2.27
C HIS A 309 -7.31 -3.82 -3.02
N TYR A 310 -6.36 -3.17 -3.71
CA TYR A 310 -6.65 -1.97 -4.49
C TYR A 310 -7.62 -2.26 -5.64
N VAL A 311 -7.39 -3.34 -6.39
CA VAL A 311 -8.28 -3.76 -7.48
C VAL A 311 -9.65 -4.15 -6.94
N ARG A 312 -9.70 -4.88 -5.83
CA ARG A 312 -10.97 -5.26 -5.20
C ARG A 312 -11.80 -4.05 -4.74
N LEU A 313 -11.16 -3.01 -4.22
CA LEU A 313 -11.84 -1.84 -3.66
C LEU A 313 -12.16 -0.74 -4.68
N TYR A 314 -11.34 -0.61 -5.73
CA TYR A 314 -11.36 0.53 -6.64
C TYR A 314 -11.24 0.16 -8.12
N GLY A 315 -11.07 -1.12 -8.45
CA GLY A 315 -11.11 -1.61 -9.82
C GLY A 315 -12.45 -1.24 -10.45
N LYS A 316 -12.40 -0.73 -11.69
CA LYS A 316 -13.60 -0.51 -12.49
C LYS A 316 -13.95 -1.83 -13.17
N GLU A 317 -15.25 -2.16 -13.20
CA GLU A 317 -15.79 -3.22 -14.06
C GLU A 317 -15.56 -2.91 -15.55
#